data_AF-A0A534B568-F1
#
_entry.id   AF-A0A534B568-F1
#
_cell.length_a   1.000
_cell.length_b   1.000
_cell.length_c   1.000
_cell.angle_alpha   90.00
_cell.angle_beta   90.00
_cell.angle_gamma   90.00
#
_symmetry.space_group_name_H-M   'P 1'
#
loop_
_entity.id
_entity.type
_entity.pdbx_description
1 polymer ?
#
loop_
_entity_poly.entity_id
_entity_poly.type
_entity_poly.pdbx_seq_one_letter_code
_entity_poly.pdbx_strand_id
1 'polypeptide(L)'
;NELKVHGDDPNEMMMVMLAVHAAELGDGNVAGEWIARNLVGFLKSPFNVRSETAANNAGYILSTSAGFVQSFVYGLTGLRIDDKGLSAAYRPVLPDAWKSLTLKKIAFRGQRYDIVVNRDASGKVRLTRTLL
;
A
#
# COMPACT_ATOMS: atom_id res chain seq x y z
N ASN A 1 -35.21 8.83 10.61
CA ASN A 1 -34.00 9.42 11.20
C ASN A 1 -32.91 8.36 11.31
N GLU A 2 -31.78 8.66 10.66
CA GLU A 2 -30.40 8.36 11.09
C GLU A 2 -29.86 6.92 11.13
N LEU A 3 -30.30 6.04 10.23
CA LEU A 3 -29.56 4.78 9.95
C LEU A 3 -29.15 4.63 8.48
N LYS A 4 -28.98 5.75 7.78
CA LYS A 4 -28.42 5.76 6.43
C LYS A 4 -26.90 5.88 6.50
N VAL A 5 -26.21 4.81 6.08
CA VAL A 5 -24.86 4.77 5.46
C VAL A 5 -23.63 4.84 6.38
N HIS A 6 -23.46 3.86 7.27
CA HIS A 6 -22.16 3.62 7.95
C HIS A 6 -21.44 2.32 7.53
N GLY A 7 -22.05 1.50 6.66
CA GLY A 7 -21.49 0.22 6.23
C GLY A 7 -20.66 0.25 4.95
N ASP A 8 -20.82 1.29 4.12
CA ASP A 8 -20.19 1.35 2.79
C ASP A 8 -18.78 1.98 2.80
N ASP A 9 -18.43 2.65 3.90
CA ASP A 9 -17.11 3.25 4.09
C ASP A 9 -16.36 2.47 5.16
N PRO A 10 -15.59 1.42 4.77
CA PRO A 10 -14.77 0.70 5.72
C PRO A 10 -13.83 1.66 6.43
N ASN A 11 -13.48 1.36 7.68
CA ASN A 11 -12.45 2.14 8.36
C ASN A 11 -11.15 2.11 7.55
N GLU A 12 -10.32 3.13 7.76
CA GLU A 12 -9.14 3.33 6.92
C GLU A 12 -8.19 2.12 6.92
N MET A 13 -8.09 1.40 8.05
CA MET A 13 -7.27 0.19 8.18
C MET A 13 -7.76 -0.97 7.31
N MET A 14 -9.07 -1.15 7.15
CA MET A 14 -9.61 -2.21 6.31
C MET A 14 -9.25 -2.00 4.84
N MET A 15 -9.17 -0.76 4.36
CA MET A 15 -8.70 -0.47 3.00
C MET A 15 -7.24 -0.91 2.78
N VAL A 16 -6.38 -0.80 3.80
CA VAL A 16 -5.00 -1.29 3.74
C VAL A 16 -4.98 -2.81 3.57
N MET A 17 -5.76 -3.52 4.39
CA MET A 17 -5.84 -4.99 4.31
C MET A 17 -6.36 -5.45 2.94
N LEU A 18 -7.39 -4.78 2.42
CA LEU A 18 -7.94 -5.06 1.08
C LEU A 18 -6.93 -4.78 -0.03
N ALA A 19 -6.15 -3.70 0.06
CA ALA A 19 -5.10 -3.38 -0.91
C ALA A 19 -4.00 -4.45 -0.94
N VAL A 20 -3.53 -4.89 0.24
CA VAL A 20 -2.51 -5.94 0.33
C VAL A 20 -3.06 -7.26 -0.21
N HIS A 21 -4.28 -7.64 0.17
CA HIS A 21 -4.88 -8.90 -0.26
C HIS A 21 -5.13 -8.94 -1.78
N ALA A 22 -5.68 -7.87 -2.36
CA ALA A 22 -5.85 -7.77 -3.81
C ALA A 22 -4.51 -7.94 -4.55
N ALA A 23 -3.45 -7.32 -4.03
CA ALA A 23 -2.10 -7.47 -4.59
C ALA A 23 -1.56 -8.90 -4.48
N GLU A 24 -1.78 -9.59 -3.34
CA GLU A 24 -1.40 -11.00 -3.17
C GLU A 24 -2.09 -11.92 -4.20
N LEU A 25 -3.34 -11.62 -4.56
CA LEU A 25 -4.11 -12.31 -5.60
C LEU A 25 -3.64 -11.96 -7.03
N GLY A 26 -2.71 -11.01 -7.18
CA GLY A 26 -2.20 -10.56 -8.48
C GLY A 26 -3.00 -9.43 -9.10
N ASP A 27 -4.02 -8.89 -8.41
CA ASP A 27 -4.86 -7.80 -8.91
C ASP A 27 -4.29 -6.42 -8.53
N GLY A 28 -3.35 -5.95 -9.36
CA GLY A 28 -2.70 -4.66 -9.18
C GLY A 28 -3.65 -3.46 -9.33
N ASN A 29 -4.74 -3.59 -10.10
CA ASN A 29 -5.69 -2.51 -10.33
C ASN A 29 -6.57 -2.31 -9.10
N VAL A 30 -7.16 -3.38 -8.59
CA VAL A 30 -7.97 -3.33 -7.36
C VAL A 30 -7.11 -2.92 -6.16
N ALA A 31 -5.85 -3.37 -6.09
CA ALA A 31 -4.92 -2.87 -5.08
C ALA A 31 -4.72 -1.35 -5.18
N GLY A 32 -4.57 -0.81 -6.39
CA GLY A 32 -4.49 0.63 -6.66
C GLY A 32 -5.74 1.40 -6.26
N GLU A 33 -6.92 0.85 -6.53
CA GLU A 33 -8.20 1.44 -6.13
C GLU A 33 -8.31 1.58 -4.62
N TRP A 34 -7.96 0.54 -3.85
CA TRP A 34 -7.96 0.60 -2.39
C TRP A 34 -6.92 1.59 -1.84
N ILE A 35 -5.72 1.65 -2.44
CA ILE A 35 -4.70 2.65 -2.10
C ILE A 35 -5.22 4.08 -2.34
N ALA A 36 -5.92 4.31 -3.45
CA ALA A 36 -6.50 5.61 -3.75
C ALA A 36 -7.66 5.95 -2.80
N ARG A 37 -8.56 4.99 -2.53
CA ARG A 37 -9.70 5.18 -1.62
C ARG A 37 -9.26 5.51 -0.20
N ASN A 38 -8.13 4.95 0.24
CA ASN A 38 -7.51 5.23 1.53
C ASN A 38 -7.09 6.69 1.73
N LEU A 39 -7.05 7.52 0.67
CA LEU A 39 -6.76 8.96 0.77
C LEU A 39 -8.02 9.82 0.83
N VAL A 40 -9.11 9.37 0.20
CA VAL A 40 -10.30 10.20 -0.05
C VAL A 40 -11.15 10.31 1.21
N GLY A 41 -11.23 11.52 1.76
CA GLY A 41 -12.04 11.83 2.95
C GLY A 41 -11.34 11.57 4.29
N PHE A 42 -10.26 10.80 4.30
CA PHE A 42 -9.50 10.48 5.52
C PHE A 42 -8.46 11.55 5.88
N LEU A 43 -7.90 12.25 4.90
CA LEU A 43 -6.96 13.35 5.11
C LEU A 43 -7.73 14.63 5.49
N LYS A 44 -7.54 15.09 6.73
CA LYS A 44 -8.22 16.27 7.27
C LYS A 44 -7.34 17.52 7.19
N SER A 45 -7.91 18.60 6.68
CA SER A 45 -7.33 19.94 6.68
C SER A 45 -7.05 20.43 8.12
N PRO A 46 -6.06 21.31 8.36
CA PRO A 46 -5.13 21.89 7.38
C PRO A 46 -3.83 21.09 7.18
N PHE A 47 -3.59 20.06 7.98
CA PHE A 47 -2.30 19.35 7.99
C PHE A 47 -2.34 17.97 7.33
N ASN A 48 -3.46 17.62 6.66
CA ASN A 48 -3.69 16.28 6.10
C ASN A 48 -3.53 15.17 7.15
N VAL A 49 -4.04 15.41 8.36
CA VAL A 49 -4.03 14.40 9.43
C VAL A 49 -5.01 13.28 9.06
N ARG A 50 -4.58 12.02 9.18
CA ARG A 50 -5.46 10.86 8.98
C ARG A 50 -6.43 10.69 10.15
N SER A 51 -7.66 10.30 9.81
CA SER A 51 -8.79 10.06 10.70
C SER A 51 -9.26 8.62 10.61
N GLU A 52 -9.94 8.11 11.63
CA GLU A 52 -10.42 6.71 11.65
C GLU A 52 -11.40 6.39 10.53
N THR A 53 -12.32 7.32 10.31
CA THR A 53 -13.39 7.23 9.33
C THR A 53 -13.48 8.53 8.54
N ALA A 54 -13.97 8.46 7.31
CA ALA A 54 -14.19 9.66 6.50
C ALA A 54 -15.18 10.64 7.16
N ALA A 55 -16.12 10.14 7.96
CA ALA A 55 -17.21 10.91 8.55
C ALA A 55 -16.86 11.63 9.87
N ASN A 56 -15.76 11.28 10.54
CA ASN A 56 -15.39 11.89 11.81
C ASN A 56 -14.05 12.64 11.73
N ASN A 57 -13.76 13.43 12.77
CA ASN A 57 -12.48 14.12 12.94
C ASN A 57 -11.67 13.52 14.10
N ALA A 58 -11.86 12.22 14.39
CA ALA A 58 -11.00 11.48 15.31
C ALA A 58 -9.64 11.26 14.60
N GLY A 59 -8.82 12.31 14.62
CA GLY A 59 -7.53 12.36 13.93
C GLY A 59 -6.39 11.69 14.69
N TYR A 60 -5.20 11.73 14.09
CA TYR A 60 -3.92 11.22 14.60
C TYR A 60 -3.82 9.69 14.68
N ILE A 61 -4.53 8.97 13.82
CA ILE A 61 -4.29 7.54 13.66
C ILE A 61 -3.01 7.33 12.87
N LEU A 62 -1.90 7.19 13.59
CA LEU A 62 -0.60 6.90 13.01
C LEU A 62 -0.56 5.49 12.40
N SER A 63 -1.31 4.55 12.97
CA SER A 63 -1.37 3.16 12.48
C SER A 63 -1.86 3.06 11.04
N THR A 64 -2.78 3.91 10.60
CA THR A 64 -3.27 3.92 9.22
C THR A 64 -2.28 4.57 8.27
N SER A 65 -1.54 5.59 8.72
CA SER A 65 -0.40 6.13 7.98
C SER A 65 0.66 5.04 7.75
N ALA A 66 0.97 4.25 8.77
CA ALA A 66 1.87 3.11 8.64
C ALA A 66 1.29 2.03 7.72
N GLY A 67 0.00 1.72 7.85
CA GLY A 67 -0.71 0.79 6.98
C GLY A 67 -0.69 1.21 5.51
N PHE A 68 -0.87 2.49 5.21
CA PHE A 68 -0.75 3.01 3.85
C PHE A 68 0.60 2.66 3.23
N VAL A 69 1.70 2.85 3.98
CA VAL A 69 3.05 2.43 3.54
C VAL A 69 3.14 0.91 3.35
N GLN A 70 2.49 0.12 4.20
CA GLN A 70 2.44 -1.35 4.06
C GLN A 70 1.76 -1.78 2.75
N SER A 71 0.76 -1.05 2.23
CA SER A 71 0.17 -1.37 0.91
C SER A 71 1.19 -1.32 -0.23
N PHE A 72 2.21 -0.46 -0.14
CA PHE A 72 3.30 -0.40 -1.12
C PHE A 72 4.32 -1.52 -0.88
N VAL A 73 4.81 -1.65 0.36
CA VAL A 73 5.87 -2.60 0.71
C VAL A 73 5.35 -4.03 0.65
N TYR A 74 4.26 -4.35 1.33
CA TYR A 74 3.73 -5.71 1.39
C TYR A 74 2.70 -6.00 0.28
N GLY A 75 1.94 -5.01 -0.17
CA GLY A 75 1.06 -5.19 -1.33
C GLY A 75 1.84 -5.20 -2.64
N LEU A 76 2.12 -4.02 -3.19
CA LEU A 76 2.63 -3.86 -4.55
C LEU A 76 3.97 -4.57 -4.81
N THR A 77 4.89 -4.58 -3.85
CA THR A 77 6.17 -5.29 -4.05
C THR A 77 6.09 -6.80 -3.78
N GLY A 78 5.03 -7.28 -3.12
CA GLY A 78 4.86 -8.68 -2.74
C GLY A 78 5.88 -9.21 -1.72
N LEU A 79 6.67 -8.32 -1.11
CA LEU A 79 7.74 -8.71 -0.19
C LEU A 79 7.18 -9.10 1.18
N ARG A 80 7.80 -10.07 1.86
CA ARG A 80 7.48 -10.41 3.25
C ARG A 80 8.76 -10.50 4.07
N ILE A 81 8.67 -10.14 5.34
CA ILE A 81 9.72 -10.46 6.30
C ILE A 81 9.43 -11.86 6.80
N ASP A 82 10.36 -12.78 6.55
CA ASP A 82 10.34 -14.14 7.04
C ASP A 82 11.73 -14.53 7.57
N ASP A 83 11.90 -15.80 7.93
CA ASP A 83 13.16 -16.31 8.49
C ASP A 83 14.34 -16.11 7.51
N LYS A 84 14.08 -16.19 6.20
CA LYS A 84 15.07 -16.00 5.13
C LYS A 84 15.40 -14.52 4.90
N GLY A 85 14.62 -13.61 5.49
CA GLY A 85 14.83 -12.17 5.44
C GLY A 85 13.70 -11.46 4.72
N LEU A 86 14.01 -10.47 3.88
CA LEU A 86 13.00 -9.80 3.06
C LEU A 86 12.83 -10.64 1.78
N SER A 87 11.90 -11.60 1.79
CA SER A 87 11.64 -12.52 0.67
C SER A 87 10.59 -11.95 -0.29
N ALA A 88 10.65 -12.33 -1.57
CA ALA A 88 9.59 -12.05 -2.54
C ALA A 88 8.55 -13.17 -2.49
N ALA A 89 7.71 -13.15 -1.47
CA ALA A 89 6.72 -14.20 -1.21
C ALA A 89 5.58 -14.21 -2.24
N TYR A 90 5.21 -13.04 -2.74
CA TYR A 90 4.18 -12.85 -3.76
C TYR A 90 4.75 -12.19 -5.01
N ARG A 91 4.06 -12.37 -6.14
CA ARG A 91 4.43 -11.68 -7.38
C ARG A 91 4.21 -10.17 -7.20
N PRO A 92 5.16 -9.31 -7.61
CA PRO A 92 4.94 -7.88 -7.57
C PRO A 92 3.85 -7.49 -8.56
N VAL A 93 3.07 -6.47 -8.20
CA VAL A 93 1.99 -5.92 -9.02
C VAL A 93 2.08 -4.40 -9.08
N LEU A 94 1.50 -3.82 -10.13
CA LEU A 94 1.32 -2.39 -10.26
C LEU A 94 -0.11 -2.13 -10.76
N PRO A 95 -0.74 -1.02 -10.33
CA PRO A 95 -1.89 -0.49 -11.06
C PRO A 95 -1.52 -0.24 -12.53
N ASP A 96 -2.46 -0.38 -13.45
CA ASP A 96 -2.21 -0.23 -14.88
C ASP A 96 -1.79 1.18 -15.27
N ALA A 97 -2.29 2.19 -14.55
CA ALA A 97 -1.88 3.57 -14.72
C ALA A 97 -0.44 3.85 -14.24
N TRP A 98 0.18 2.94 -13.48
CA TRP A 98 1.48 3.18 -12.87
C TRP A 98 2.61 2.56 -13.70
N LYS A 99 3.63 3.37 -13.98
CA LYS A 99 4.83 2.92 -14.71
C LYS A 99 5.80 2.16 -13.82
N SER A 100 6.04 2.69 -12.62
CA SER A 100 6.93 2.09 -11.63
C SER A 100 6.63 2.58 -10.21
N LEU A 101 7.09 1.79 -9.24
CA LEU A 101 7.22 2.15 -7.83
C LEU A 101 8.69 2.01 -7.46
N THR A 102 9.25 3.01 -6.79
CA THR A 102 10.62 2.95 -6.28
C THR A 102 10.64 3.19 -4.79
N LEU A 103 11.14 2.21 -4.04
CA LEU A 103 11.44 2.33 -2.62
C LEU A 103 12.93 2.59 -2.46
N LYS A 104 13.27 3.75 -1.88
CA LYS A 104 14.66 4.21 -1.77
C LYS A 104 15.24 3.89 -0.41
N LYS A 105 16.54 3.56 -0.38
CA LYS A 105 17.34 3.42 0.86
C LYS A 105 16.70 2.49 1.89
N ILE A 106 16.13 1.38 1.45
CA ILE A 106 15.59 0.36 2.34
C ILE A 106 16.75 -0.26 3.12
N ALA A 107 16.68 -0.17 4.44
CA ALA A 107 17.67 -0.75 5.35
C ALA A 107 17.08 -2.00 6.02
N PHE A 108 17.74 -3.15 5.84
CA PHE A 108 17.29 -4.40 6.44
C PHE A 108 18.48 -5.33 6.70
N ARG A 109 18.59 -5.86 7.92
CA ARG A 109 19.68 -6.77 8.36
C ARG A 109 21.08 -6.27 7.96
N GLY A 110 21.36 -4.98 8.19
CA GLY A 110 22.65 -4.36 7.90
C GLY A 110 22.93 -4.06 6.42
N GLN A 111 22.04 -4.45 5.50
CA GLN A 111 22.12 -4.12 4.08
C GLN A 111 21.28 -2.90 3.76
N ARG A 112 21.72 -2.12 2.75
CA ARG A 112 20.96 -1.02 2.17
C ARG A 112 20.76 -1.26 0.69
N TYR A 113 19.54 -1.04 0.20
CA TYR A 113 19.23 -1.20 -1.21
C TYR A 113 18.06 -0.32 -1.63
N ASP A 114 18.03 0.00 -2.92
CA ASP A 114 16.84 0.49 -3.61
C ASP A 114 16.05 -0.69 -4.16
N ILE A 115 14.72 -0.61 -4.10
CA ILE A 115 13.79 -1.58 -4.68
C ILE A 115 12.99 -0.88 -5.76
N VAL A 116 12.98 -1.44 -6.97
CA VAL A 116 12.18 -0.93 -8.08
C VAL A 116 11.20 -2.00 -8.51
N VAL A 117 9.92 -1.64 -8.56
CA VAL A 117 8.89 -2.41 -9.24
C VAL A 117 8.54 -1.68 -10.54
N ASN A 118 8.65 -2.36 -11.67
CA ASN A 118 8.33 -1.79 -12.98
C ASN A 118 7.77 -2.84 -13.93
N ARG A 119 7.19 -2.41 -15.05
CA ARG A 119 6.82 -3.29 -16.17
C ARG A 119 8.00 -3.44 -17.12
N ASP A 120 8.31 -4.67 -17.51
CA ASP A 120 9.28 -4.94 -18.58
C ASP A 120 8.67 -4.67 -19.97
N ALA A 121 9.44 -4.88 -21.04
CA ALA A 121 8.99 -4.64 -22.41
C ALA A 121 7.79 -5.51 -22.83
N SER A 122 7.53 -6.63 -22.12
CA SER A 122 6.37 -7.49 -22.34
C SER A 122 5.14 -7.08 -21.50
N GLY A 123 5.26 -6.01 -20.71
CA GLY A 123 4.23 -5.56 -19.78
C GLY A 123 4.21 -6.31 -18.44
N LYS A 124 5.09 -7.30 -18.27
CA LYS A 124 5.16 -8.10 -17.03
C LYS A 124 5.81 -7.29 -15.92
N VAL A 125 5.15 -7.24 -14.77
CA VAL A 125 5.67 -6.56 -13.58
C VAL A 125 6.82 -7.36 -12.98
N ARG A 126 7.93 -6.68 -12.67
CA ARG A 126 9.11 -7.24 -12.04
C ARG A 126 9.59 -6.38 -10.89
N LEU A 127 10.29 -7.02 -9.97
CA LEU A 127 10.97 -6.39 -8.85
C LEU A 127 12.47 -6.58 -9.01
N THR A 128 13.21 -5.48 -8.92
CA THR A 128 14.67 -5.46 -8.91
C THR A 128 15.16 -4.81 -7.62
N ARG A 129 16.26 -5.34 -7.08
CA ARG A 129 16.96 -4.75 -5.92
C ARG A 129 18.36 -4.34 -6.33
N THR A 130 18.76 -3.13 -5.96
CA THR A 130 20.10 -2.61 -6.20
C THR A 130 20.73 -2.27 -4.86
N LEU A 131 21.82 -2.95 -4.50
CA LEU A 131 22.59 -2.64 -3.30
C LEU A 131 23.17 -1.21 -3.39
N LEU A 132 23.20 -0.52 -2.26
CA LEU A 132 23.75 0.83 -2.09
C LEU A 132 25.09 0.81 -1.37
#